data_AF-A0ABD3MPH0-F1
#
_entry.id   AF-A0ABD3MPH0-F1
#
_cell.length_a   1.000
_cell.length_b   1.000
_cell.length_c   1.000
_cell.angle_alpha   90.00
_cell.angle_beta   90.00
_cell.angle_gamma   90.00
#
_symmetry.space_group_name_H-M   'P 1'
#
loop_
_entity.id
_entity.type
_entity.pdbx_description
1 polymer ?
#
loop_
_entity_poly.entity_id
_entity_poly.type
_entity_poly.pdbx_seq_one_letter_code
_entity_poly.pdbx_strand_id
1 'polypeptide(L)'
;MCWGLIPLIDGGKGMPKLYNAYFDDQIAKQASAAISRAISAGKRNMEVQFPPVPNVEEAKFGTPLNQKFGTAIVARDLKITGGYKPGSNISRNLIAYSNLYWAKKLAGSVKGGALGGNPVGALTAEQVNFDEVGNFGDVSRTGVIFQEKARKGIILEDIFVKELPTNLMVLLLRGRNNEAIIAINPGGEETWDRLVSAHGQPNCPFVVMNNAYSTSYDLGNRKGFEEVYYLKRISRGFVFRSFPGNWEALLEKPDGSVEVLKSYKTKPSLREVSELVRDESFKRYAINNDRWMSGRM
;
A
#
# COMPACT_ATOMS: atom_id res chain seq x y z
N MET A 1 -21.83 -20.74 11.65
CA MET A 1 -21.09 -20.68 10.37
C MET A 1 -21.91 -19.86 9.40
N CYS A 2 -21.47 -18.64 9.09
CA CYS A 2 -22.15 -17.78 8.11
C CYS A 2 -21.22 -17.64 6.90
N TRP A 3 -21.59 -18.27 5.79
CA TRP A 3 -20.90 -18.14 4.51
C TRP A 3 -21.26 -16.77 3.92
N GLY A 4 -20.48 -15.75 4.24
CA GLY A 4 -20.59 -14.43 3.61
C GLY A 4 -20.17 -14.51 2.15
N LEU A 5 -21.06 -14.10 1.25
CA LEU A 5 -20.80 -13.90 -0.18
C LEU A 5 -19.51 -13.07 -0.39
N ILE A 6 -18.45 -13.72 -0.84
CA ILE A 6 -17.23 -13.07 -1.32
C ILE A 6 -17.61 -12.36 -2.62
N PRO A 7 -17.45 -11.03 -2.75
CA PRO A 7 -17.64 -10.38 -4.05
C PRO A 7 -16.70 -11.03 -5.06
N LEU A 8 -17.27 -11.57 -6.14
CA LEU A 8 -16.62 -12.14 -7.32
C LEU A 8 -15.83 -11.06 -8.08
N ILE A 9 -14.85 -10.45 -7.42
CA ILE A 9 -13.78 -9.70 -8.09
C ILE A 9 -12.68 -10.73 -8.30
N ASP A 10 -12.75 -11.48 -9.40
CA ASP A 10 -11.58 -12.20 -9.86
C ASP A 10 -10.56 -11.16 -10.36
N GLY A 11 -9.77 -10.63 -9.42
CA GLY A 11 -8.67 -9.72 -9.74
C GLY A 11 -7.54 -10.42 -10.52
N GLY A 12 -7.65 -11.72 -10.78
CA GLY A 12 -6.56 -12.55 -11.25
C GLY A 12 -5.62 -12.94 -10.11
N LYS A 13 -5.11 -14.18 -10.16
CA LYS A 13 -4.18 -14.70 -9.15
C LYS A 13 -2.71 -14.49 -9.53
N GLY A 14 -2.42 -14.19 -10.78
CA GLY A 14 -1.06 -13.96 -11.28
C GLY A 14 -0.61 -12.50 -11.14
N MET A 15 0.70 -12.30 -11.31
CA MET A 15 1.35 -11.00 -11.32
C MET A 15 0.62 -9.98 -12.24
N PRO A 16 0.42 -8.73 -11.79
CA PRO A 16 -0.18 -7.69 -12.61
C PRO A 16 0.69 -7.36 -13.83
N LYS A 17 0.05 -6.93 -14.93
CA LYS A 17 0.77 -6.44 -16.12
C LYS A 17 1.47 -5.13 -15.77
N LEU A 18 2.78 -5.19 -15.59
CA LEU A 18 3.60 -4.05 -15.15
C LEU A 18 3.27 -2.79 -15.97
N TYR A 19 3.29 -1.65 -15.28
CA TYR A 19 2.93 -0.31 -15.78
C TYR A 19 1.47 -0.11 -16.16
N ASN A 20 0.88 -0.98 -16.98
CA ASN A 20 -0.53 -0.88 -17.36
C ASN A 20 -1.47 -1.07 -16.15
N ALA A 21 -1.07 -1.94 -15.21
CA ALA A 21 -1.83 -2.24 -14.01
C ALA A 21 -2.07 -1.03 -13.08
N TYR A 22 -1.30 0.05 -13.25
CA TYR A 22 -1.49 1.33 -12.53
C TYR A 22 -2.61 2.18 -13.15
N PHE A 23 -3.00 1.91 -14.39
CA PHE A 23 -3.98 2.70 -15.15
C PHE A 23 -5.32 1.97 -15.38
N ASP A 24 -5.40 0.66 -15.15
CA ASP A 24 -6.57 -0.18 -15.43
C ASP A 24 -7.23 -0.81 -14.17
N ASP A 25 -6.84 -0.32 -12.99
CA ASP A 25 -7.26 -0.81 -11.67
C ASP A 25 -6.88 -2.26 -11.33
N GLN A 26 -6.03 -2.93 -12.12
CA GLN A 26 -5.68 -4.33 -11.86
C GLN A 26 -5.04 -4.52 -10.48
N ILE A 27 -4.08 -3.67 -10.08
CA ILE A 27 -3.45 -3.75 -8.74
C ILE A 27 -4.50 -3.61 -7.64
N ALA A 28 -5.39 -2.61 -7.75
CA ALA A 28 -6.44 -2.39 -6.77
C ALA A 28 -7.38 -3.61 -6.67
N LYS A 29 -7.83 -4.16 -7.80
CA LYS A 29 -8.72 -5.33 -7.82
C LYS A 29 -8.06 -6.56 -7.18
N GLN A 30 -6.79 -6.80 -7.49
CA GLN A 30 -6.03 -7.91 -6.91
C GLN A 30 -5.83 -7.78 -5.41
N ALA A 31 -5.36 -6.62 -4.96
CA ALA A 31 -5.13 -6.35 -3.55
C ALA A 31 -6.45 -6.39 -2.77
N SER A 32 -7.52 -5.79 -3.28
CA SER A 32 -8.87 -5.84 -2.70
C SER A 32 -9.40 -7.28 -2.57
N ALA A 33 -9.23 -8.11 -3.61
CA ALA A 33 -9.61 -9.51 -3.56
C ALA A 33 -8.78 -10.29 -2.51
N ALA A 34 -7.48 -10.05 -2.44
CA ALA A 34 -6.60 -10.67 -1.45
C ALA A 34 -6.98 -10.29 -0.02
N ILE A 35 -7.23 -9.00 0.24
CA ILE A 35 -7.71 -8.46 1.52
C ILE A 35 -9.02 -9.12 1.92
N SER A 36 -9.98 -9.17 0.99
CA SER A 36 -11.30 -9.76 1.26
C SER A 36 -11.16 -11.24 1.64
N ARG A 37 -10.32 -12.00 0.92
CA ARG A 37 -10.04 -13.41 1.24
C ARG A 37 -9.33 -13.58 2.59
N ALA A 38 -8.38 -12.70 2.92
CA ALA A 38 -7.67 -12.74 4.18
C ALA A 38 -8.60 -12.45 5.37
N ILE A 39 -9.47 -11.45 5.25
CA ILE A 39 -10.49 -11.11 6.25
C ILE A 39 -11.45 -12.28 6.47
N SER A 40 -11.92 -12.92 5.39
CA SER A 40 -12.78 -14.11 5.44
C SER A 40 -12.07 -15.31 6.08
N ALA A 41 -10.75 -15.43 5.90
CA ALA A 41 -9.92 -16.45 6.56
C ALA A 41 -9.58 -16.10 8.02
N GLY A 42 -10.18 -15.04 8.59
CA GLY A 42 -9.98 -14.64 9.98
C GLY A 42 -8.71 -13.83 10.23
N LYS A 43 -7.98 -13.42 9.18
CA LYS A 43 -6.81 -12.54 9.32
C LYS A 43 -7.29 -11.13 9.67
N ARG A 44 -6.57 -10.48 10.59
CA ARG A 44 -6.91 -9.15 11.11
C ARG A 44 -5.75 -8.18 10.96
N ASN A 45 -4.55 -8.58 11.38
CA ASN A 45 -3.33 -7.82 11.14
C ASN A 45 -2.72 -8.23 9.80
N MET A 46 -2.71 -7.32 8.84
CA MET A 46 -2.34 -7.58 7.45
C MET A 46 -1.31 -6.57 6.97
N GLU A 47 -0.41 -7.01 6.10
CA GLU A 47 0.50 -6.17 5.34
C GLU A 47 0.13 -6.19 3.86
N VAL A 48 0.08 -5.01 3.25
CA VAL A 48 -0.11 -4.80 1.82
C VAL A 48 1.05 -3.96 1.32
N GLN A 49 1.86 -4.53 0.44
CA GLN A 49 3.07 -3.87 -0.07
C GLN A 49 3.09 -3.95 -1.59
N PHE A 50 3.17 -2.80 -2.24
CA PHE A 50 3.45 -2.68 -3.67
C PHE A 50 4.04 -1.31 -3.98
N PRO A 51 4.70 -1.12 -5.14
CA PRO A 51 5.24 0.19 -5.49
C PRO A 51 4.09 1.19 -5.65
N PRO A 52 4.08 2.33 -4.93
CA PRO A 52 2.94 3.24 -4.96
C PRO A 52 2.80 4.01 -6.28
N VAL A 53 3.88 4.09 -7.05
CA VAL A 53 3.93 4.72 -8.36
C VAL A 53 4.59 3.78 -9.38
N PRO A 54 4.32 3.93 -10.69
CA PRO A 54 4.88 3.07 -11.73
C PRO A 54 6.40 2.98 -11.72
N ASN A 55 7.09 4.09 -11.46
CA ASN A 55 8.55 4.15 -11.34
C ASN A 55 8.96 4.81 -10.01
N VAL A 56 9.18 3.99 -8.98
CA VAL A 56 9.53 4.48 -7.63
C VAL A 56 10.94 5.06 -7.57
N GLU A 57 11.90 4.49 -8.30
CA GLU A 57 13.31 4.90 -8.28
C GLU A 57 13.48 6.34 -8.76
N GLU A 58 12.63 6.78 -9.69
CA GLU A 58 12.67 8.11 -10.29
C GLU A 58 11.47 8.99 -9.92
N ALA A 59 10.75 8.64 -8.84
CA ALA A 59 9.59 9.39 -8.40
C ALA A 59 9.89 10.89 -8.16
N LYS A 60 11.09 11.19 -7.64
CA LYS A 60 11.56 12.57 -7.39
C LYS A 60 11.93 13.34 -8.66
N PHE A 61 12.33 12.64 -9.72
CA PHE A 61 12.72 13.24 -11.00
C PHE A 61 11.52 13.50 -11.92
N GLY A 62 10.34 12.98 -11.57
CA GLY A 62 9.10 13.28 -12.27
C GLY A 62 9.07 12.72 -13.68
N THR A 63 9.32 11.42 -13.85
CA THR A 63 9.25 10.76 -15.16
C THR A 63 7.89 10.99 -15.86
N PRO A 64 7.83 10.98 -17.20
CA PRO A 64 6.56 11.15 -17.93
C PRO A 64 5.47 10.17 -17.49
N LEU A 65 5.85 8.93 -17.15
CA LEU A 65 4.93 7.91 -16.67
C LEU A 65 4.35 8.24 -15.28
N ASN A 66 5.19 8.72 -14.35
CA ASN A 66 4.74 9.14 -13.02
C ASN A 66 3.89 10.42 -13.10
N GLN A 67 4.23 11.37 -13.96
CA GLN A 67 3.42 12.56 -14.21
C GLN A 67 2.04 12.19 -14.77
N LYS A 68 2.00 11.26 -15.74
CA LYS A 68 0.74 10.73 -16.29
C LYS A 68 -0.10 10.07 -15.21
N PHE A 69 0.49 9.23 -14.36
CA PHE A 69 -0.22 8.61 -13.25
C PHE A 69 -0.73 9.64 -12.23
N GLY A 70 0.12 10.58 -11.82
CA GLY A 70 -0.24 11.67 -10.90
C GLY A 70 -1.38 12.54 -11.42
N THR A 71 -1.38 12.85 -12.72
CA THR A 71 -2.37 13.72 -13.36
C THR A 71 -3.67 12.98 -13.66
N ALA A 72 -3.59 11.88 -14.40
CA ALA A 72 -4.76 11.20 -14.96
C ALA A 72 -5.50 10.34 -13.93
N ILE A 73 -4.79 9.86 -12.90
CA ILE A 73 -5.34 8.94 -11.90
C ILE A 73 -5.40 9.61 -10.54
N VAL A 74 -4.26 9.91 -9.92
CA VAL A 74 -4.20 10.33 -8.50
C VAL A 74 -4.95 11.64 -8.27
N ALA A 75 -4.58 12.72 -8.99
CA ALA A 75 -5.18 14.03 -8.80
C ALA A 75 -6.68 14.05 -9.15
N ARG A 76 -7.05 13.34 -10.22
CA ARG A 76 -8.44 13.23 -10.67
C ARG A 76 -9.30 12.47 -9.66
N ASP A 77 -8.87 11.29 -9.24
CA ASP A 77 -9.68 10.42 -8.38
C ASP A 77 -9.77 10.96 -6.95
N LEU A 78 -8.69 11.54 -6.41
CA LEU A 78 -8.70 12.23 -5.12
C LEU A 78 -9.38 13.60 -5.17
N LYS A 79 -9.76 14.09 -6.37
CA LYS A 79 -10.29 15.43 -6.61
C LYS A 79 -9.42 16.52 -5.98
N ILE A 80 -8.11 16.48 -6.28
CA ILE A 80 -7.15 17.43 -5.73
C ILE A 80 -7.46 18.85 -6.20
N THR A 81 -7.62 19.78 -5.27
CA THR A 81 -7.83 21.19 -5.56
C THR A 81 -6.69 21.74 -6.40
N GLY A 82 -7.00 22.29 -7.58
CA GLY A 82 -5.99 22.79 -8.53
C GLY A 82 -5.28 21.72 -9.38
N GLY A 83 -5.56 20.43 -9.14
CA GLY A 83 -5.07 19.30 -9.92
C GLY A 83 -3.56 19.03 -9.79
N TYR A 84 -3.04 18.20 -10.68
CA TYR A 84 -1.59 17.96 -10.78
C TYR A 84 -0.94 19.04 -11.66
N LYS A 85 0.10 19.70 -11.12
CA LYS A 85 0.96 20.63 -11.86
C LYS A 85 2.41 20.42 -11.42
N PRO A 86 3.40 20.48 -12.32
CA PRO A 86 4.80 20.48 -11.91
C PRO A 86 5.07 21.57 -10.86
N GLY A 87 5.67 21.18 -9.73
CA GLY A 87 5.95 22.08 -8.60
C GLY A 87 4.81 22.21 -7.58
N SER A 88 3.62 21.65 -7.80
CA SER A 88 2.54 21.61 -6.79
C SER A 88 2.84 20.62 -5.67
N ASN A 89 2.10 20.69 -4.55
CA ASN A 89 2.26 19.80 -3.40
C ASN A 89 2.15 18.31 -3.78
N ILE A 90 1.16 17.94 -4.60
CA ILE A 90 1.04 16.57 -5.11
C ILE A 90 2.23 16.15 -5.98
N SER A 91 2.82 17.04 -6.77
CA SER A 91 3.99 16.69 -7.59
C SER A 91 5.24 16.43 -6.75
N ARG A 92 5.44 17.22 -5.67
CA ARG A 92 6.57 17.08 -4.74
C ARG A 92 6.42 15.84 -3.84
N ASN A 93 5.19 15.50 -3.50
CA ASN A 93 4.85 14.41 -2.58
C ASN A 93 4.07 13.28 -3.27
N LEU A 94 4.38 13.00 -4.55
CA LEU A 94 3.57 12.08 -5.36
C LEU A 94 3.39 10.71 -4.70
N ILE A 95 4.44 10.14 -4.11
CA ILE A 95 4.36 8.87 -3.39
C ILE A 95 3.31 8.90 -2.27
N ALA A 96 3.28 9.98 -1.47
CA ALA A 96 2.36 10.12 -0.35
C ALA A 96 0.89 10.21 -0.81
N TYR A 97 0.63 11.03 -1.83
CA TYR A 97 -0.72 11.13 -2.42
C TYR A 97 -1.12 9.85 -3.16
N SER A 98 -0.19 9.15 -3.80
CA SER A 98 -0.44 7.86 -4.43
C SER A 98 -0.79 6.80 -3.39
N ASN A 99 -0.08 6.75 -2.26
CA ASN A 99 -0.43 5.90 -1.14
C ASN A 99 -1.84 6.19 -0.61
N LEU A 100 -2.18 7.47 -0.41
CA LEU A 100 -3.55 7.83 -0.01
C LEU A 100 -4.60 7.39 -1.04
N TYR A 101 -4.30 7.56 -2.34
CA TYR A 101 -5.15 7.05 -3.42
C TYR A 101 -5.35 5.53 -3.32
N TRP A 102 -4.29 4.77 -3.08
CA TRP A 102 -4.40 3.32 -2.89
C TRP A 102 -5.20 2.94 -1.65
N ALA A 103 -5.00 3.62 -0.51
CA ALA A 103 -5.82 3.39 0.69
C ALA A 103 -7.31 3.62 0.39
N LYS A 104 -7.65 4.68 -0.34
CA LYS A 104 -9.02 4.94 -0.81
C LYS A 104 -9.56 3.77 -1.65
N LYS A 105 -8.77 3.23 -2.58
CA LYS A 105 -9.19 2.12 -3.47
C LYS A 105 -9.38 0.81 -2.70
N LEU A 106 -8.62 0.60 -1.63
CA LEU A 106 -8.67 -0.63 -0.82
C LEU A 106 -9.68 -0.56 0.33
N ALA A 107 -10.09 0.64 0.77
CA ALA A 107 -11.00 0.84 1.88
C ALA A 107 -12.32 0.05 1.75
N GLY A 108 -12.86 -0.06 0.54
CA GLY A 108 -14.08 -0.83 0.28
C GLY A 108 -13.95 -2.33 0.54
N SER A 109 -12.75 -2.90 0.49
CA SER A 109 -12.50 -4.30 0.88
C SER A 109 -12.14 -4.43 2.36
N VAL A 110 -11.47 -3.42 2.92
CA VAL A 110 -11.11 -3.37 4.34
C VAL A 110 -12.35 -3.26 5.24
N LYS A 111 -13.41 -2.57 4.80
CA LYS A 111 -14.65 -2.44 5.58
C LYS A 111 -15.38 -3.77 5.86
N GLY A 112 -15.09 -4.85 5.11
CA GLY A 112 -15.68 -6.18 5.36
C GLY A 112 -16.91 -6.53 4.52
N GLY A 113 -17.04 -6.02 3.29
CA GLY A 113 -18.06 -6.45 2.32
C GLY A 113 -19.23 -5.47 2.10
N ALA A 114 -20.14 -5.83 1.20
CA ALA A 114 -21.13 -4.93 0.60
C ALA A 114 -22.37 -4.61 1.47
N LEU A 115 -22.56 -5.28 2.61
CA LEU A 115 -23.83 -5.25 3.38
C LEU A 115 -23.75 -4.52 4.74
N GLY A 116 -22.76 -3.64 4.92
CA GLY A 116 -22.56 -2.89 6.16
C GLY A 116 -21.21 -3.23 6.76
N GLY A 117 -20.22 -2.44 6.36
CA GLY A 117 -18.84 -2.61 6.80
C GLY A 117 -18.46 -1.66 7.93
N ASN A 118 -17.40 -2.03 8.65
CA ASN A 118 -16.76 -1.18 9.64
C ASN A 118 -16.33 0.15 9.01
N PRO A 119 -16.50 1.31 9.68
CA PRO A 119 -15.86 2.55 9.24
C PRO A 119 -14.36 2.34 9.05
N VAL A 120 -13.79 2.90 7.98
CA VAL A 120 -12.36 2.76 7.68
C VAL A 120 -11.64 4.09 7.97
N GLY A 121 -10.61 4.04 8.80
CA GLY A 121 -9.67 5.14 9.02
C GLY A 121 -8.38 4.93 8.23
N ALA A 122 -7.90 5.94 7.50
CA ALA A 122 -6.60 5.92 6.84
C ALA A 122 -5.63 6.88 7.55
N LEU A 123 -4.62 6.33 8.20
CA LEU A 123 -3.64 7.09 8.98
C LEU A 123 -2.29 7.01 8.27
N THR A 124 -1.58 8.12 8.09
CA THR A 124 -0.30 8.15 7.36
C THR A 124 0.81 8.83 8.16
N ALA A 125 2.05 8.35 8.06
CA ALA A 125 3.21 9.11 8.54
C ALA A 125 3.78 10.06 7.47
N GLU A 126 3.21 10.05 6.26
CA GLU A 126 3.70 10.82 5.11
C GLU A 126 3.15 12.25 5.08
N GLN A 127 3.84 13.13 4.34
CA GLN A 127 3.42 14.51 4.17
C GLN A 127 2.27 14.60 3.15
N VAL A 128 1.05 14.67 3.66
CA VAL A 128 -0.16 14.88 2.86
C VAL A 128 -0.91 16.10 3.40
N ASN A 129 -1.25 17.03 2.51
CA ASN A 129 -2.20 18.09 2.84
C ASN A 129 -3.63 17.58 2.59
N PHE A 130 -4.35 17.24 3.65
CA PHE A 130 -5.71 16.68 3.54
C PHE A 130 -6.73 17.71 3.05
N ASP A 131 -6.50 19.01 3.25
CA ASP A 131 -7.40 20.08 2.82
C ASP A 131 -7.48 20.20 1.29
N GLU A 132 -6.45 19.70 0.59
CA GLU A 132 -6.43 19.64 -0.87
C GLU A 132 -7.21 18.46 -1.43
N VAL A 133 -7.59 17.47 -0.60
CA VAL A 133 -8.21 16.22 -1.04
C VAL A 133 -9.74 16.32 -0.96
N GLY A 134 -10.40 16.38 -2.11
CA GLY A 134 -11.86 16.47 -2.19
C GLY A 134 -12.61 15.14 -2.18
N ASN A 135 -11.92 13.99 -2.22
CA ASN A 135 -12.56 12.67 -2.27
C ASN A 135 -11.76 11.56 -1.60
N PHE A 136 -12.29 11.02 -0.51
CA PHE A 136 -11.71 9.92 0.26
C PHE A 136 -12.37 8.56 -0.01
N GLY A 137 -13.42 8.49 -0.84
CA GLY A 137 -14.15 7.24 -1.12
C GLY A 137 -14.76 6.63 0.15
N ASP A 138 -14.48 5.35 0.39
CA ASP A 138 -14.98 4.60 1.55
C ASP A 138 -14.19 4.90 2.86
N VAL A 139 -13.19 5.79 2.82
CA VAL A 139 -12.44 6.20 4.01
C VAL A 139 -13.25 7.24 4.79
N SER A 140 -13.64 6.87 6.01
CA SER A 140 -14.45 7.67 6.92
C SER A 140 -13.66 8.69 7.75
N ARG A 141 -12.34 8.50 7.84
CA ARG A 141 -11.43 9.36 8.62
C ARG A 141 -10.02 9.30 8.04
N THR A 142 -9.36 10.45 8.02
CA THR A 142 -7.92 10.54 7.72
C THR A 142 -7.16 11.21 8.86
N GLY A 143 -5.85 10.96 8.94
CA GLY A 143 -5.00 11.60 9.95
C GLY A 143 -3.52 11.30 9.78
N VAL A 144 -2.69 12.05 10.50
CA VAL A 144 -1.23 11.86 10.54
C VAL A 144 -0.84 11.05 11.76
N ILE A 145 0.13 10.14 11.60
CA ILE A 145 0.72 9.35 12.68
C ILE A 145 2.03 10.03 13.15
N PHE A 146 2.35 9.95 14.44
CA PHE A 146 3.64 10.33 15.03
C PHE A 146 4.07 11.83 14.99
N GLN A 147 3.16 12.79 14.84
CA GLN A 147 3.55 14.21 14.99
C GLN A 147 4.04 14.53 16.43
N GLU A 148 4.96 15.50 16.57
CA GLU A 148 5.62 15.90 17.84
C GLU A 148 4.66 16.16 19.02
N LYS A 149 3.42 16.60 18.74
CA LYS A 149 2.39 16.77 19.78
C LYS A 149 1.87 15.45 20.39
N ALA A 150 2.08 14.32 19.74
CA ALA A 150 1.79 12.97 20.27
C ALA A 150 2.95 12.37 21.08
N ARG A 151 4.15 12.96 21.03
CA ARG A 151 5.32 12.52 21.82
C ARG A 151 5.29 13.04 23.26
N LYS A 152 4.64 14.18 23.50
CA LYS A 152 4.30 14.61 24.86
C LYS A 152 3.01 13.92 25.23
N GLY A 153 3.09 12.88 26.06
CA GLY A 153 1.94 12.17 26.61
C GLY A 153 1.07 13.08 27.46
N ILE A 154 0.28 13.95 26.83
CA ILE A 154 -0.83 14.64 27.47
C ILE A 154 -2.03 13.73 27.25
N ILE A 155 -2.37 12.97 28.29
CA ILE A 155 -3.67 12.32 28.41
C ILE A 155 -4.68 13.47 28.57
N LEU A 156 -5.19 13.98 27.44
CA LEU A 156 -6.36 14.86 27.43
C LEU A 156 -7.60 13.98 27.37
N GLU A 157 -7.89 13.32 28.48
CA GLU A 157 -9.26 12.96 28.76
C GLU A 157 -9.96 14.30 29.08
N ASP A 158 -10.99 14.63 28.29
CA ASP A 158 -11.93 15.75 28.53
C ASP A 158 -11.53 17.20 28.18
N ILE A 159 -11.02 17.48 26.98
CA ILE A 159 -11.19 18.85 26.41
C ILE A 159 -12.44 18.89 25.52
N PHE A 160 -13.46 19.50 26.10
CA PHE A 160 -14.70 19.98 25.52
C PHE A 160 -14.54 20.46 24.07
N VAL A 161 -15.35 19.88 23.18
CA VAL A 161 -15.63 20.39 21.84
C VAL A 161 -16.46 21.66 21.99
N LYS A 162 -15.82 22.80 22.26
CA LYS A 162 -16.41 24.13 22.05
C LYS A 162 -15.27 25.11 21.81
N GLU A 163 -15.27 25.66 20.60
CA GLU A 163 -14.48 26.83 20.19
C GLU A 163 -12.98 26.61 19.98
N LEU A 164 -12.62 26.00 18.86
CA LEU A 164 -11.38 26.35 18.18
C LEU A 164 -11.67 26.69 16.70
N PRO A 165 -11.08 27.78 16.17
CA PRO A 165 -11.20 28.12 14.76
C PRO A 165 -10.56 27.01 13.90
N THR A 166 -11.21 26.76 12.77
CA THR A 166 -11.25 25.63 11.85
C THR A 166 -9.95 24.91 11.43
N ASN A 167 -8.74 25.22 11.92
CA ASN A 167 -7.49 24.80 11.27
C ASN A 167 -6.47 24.06 12.16
N LEU A 168 -6.88 23.21 13.10
CA LEU A 168 -5.91 22.36 13.80
C LEU A 168 -6.52 21.08 14.41
N MET A 169 -6.95 20.13 13.57
CA MET A 169 -7.29 18.77 14.05
C MET A 169 -6.02 17.93 14.27
N VAL A 170 -5.25 18.26 15.31
CA VAL A 170 -4.32 17.31 15.93
C VAL A 170 -5.10 16.58 17.02
N LEU A 171 -5.98 15.66 16.63
CA LEU A 171 -6.51 14.70 17.61
C LEU A 171 -5.48 13.57 17.74
N LEU A 172 -5.05 13.32 18.98
CA LEU A 172 -4.58 12.00 19.42
C LEU A 172 -5.75 11.03 19.23
N LEU A 173 -5.88 10.56 18.00
CA LEU A 173 -7.05 9.89 17.48
C LEU A 173 -7.07 8.43 17.98
N ARG A 174 -7.36 8.18 19.27
CA ARG A 174 -7.69 6.81 19.75
C ARG A 174 -8.65 6.14 18.74
N GLY A 175 -8.46 4.86 18.47
CA GLY A 175 -9.31 4.11 17.53
C GLY A 175 -10.79 4.32 17.84
N ARG A 176 -11.62 4.57 16.82
CA ARG A 176 -13.07 4.62 17.03
C ARG A 176 -13.60 3.19 17.17
N ASN A 177 -14.66 3.00 17.96
CA ASN A 177 -15.27 1.68 18.12
C ASN A 177 -15.67 1.11 16.74
N ASN A 178 -15.38 -0.17 16.54
CA ASN A 178 -15.64 -0.90 15.29
C ASN A 178 -14.98 -0.28 14.04
N GLU A 179 -13.88 0.45 14.19
CA GLU A 179 -13.14 1.03 13.06
C GLU A 179 -12.06 0.08 12.55
N ALA A 180 -12.03 -0.13 11.24
CA ALA A 180 -10.93 -0.76 10.53
C ALA A 180 -9.87 0.29 10.18
N ILE A 181 -8.59 -0.07 10.23
CA ILE A 181 -7.49 0.89 10.04
C ILE A 181 -6.63 0.49 8.84
N ILE A 182 -6.31 1.48 8.00
CA ILE A 182 -5.23 1.42 7.02
C ILE A 182 -4.12 2.37 7.49
N ALA A 183 -3.05 1.81 8.04
CA ALA A 183 -1.85 2.54 8.42
C ALA A 183 -0.89 2.60 7.22
N ILE A 184 -0.82 3.77 6.59
CA ILE A 184 -0.01 4.07 5.42
C ILE A 184 1.41 4.44 5.86
N ASN A 185 2.38 3.70 5.35
CA ASN A 185 3.81 3.90 5.59
C ASN A 185 4.13 4.30 7.05
N PRO A 186 3.73 3.50 8.05
CA PRO A 186 3.80 3.89 9.46
C PRO A 186 5.23 3.98 10.01
N GLY A 187 6.27 3.65 9.22
CA GLY A 187 7.64 3.60 9.68
C GLY A 187 8.05 2.22 10.17
N GLY A 188 9.12 2.16 10.96
CA GLY A 188 9.73 0.91 11.41
C GLY A 188 8.75 -0.02 12.14
N GLU A 189 8.94 -1.32 11.92
CA GLU A 189 8.09 -2.40 12.45
C GLU A 189 7.97 -2.37 13.98
N GLU A 190 8.95 -1.80 14.68
CA GLU A 190 8.94 -1.59 16.14
C GLU A 190 7.77 -0.74 16.64
N THR A 191 7.18 0.07 15.76
CA THR A 191 6.07 0.96 16.10
C THR A 191 4.69 0.35 15.83
N TRP A 192 4.62 -0.75 15.08
CA TRP A 192 3.33 -1.29 14.59
C TRP A 192 2.46 -1.83 15.72
N ASP A 193 3.05 -2.52 16.70
CA ASP A 193 2.33 -3.04 17.88
C ASP A 193 1.70 -1.88 18.69
N ARG A 194 2.37 -0.73 18.75
CA ARG A 194 1.85 0.48 19.40
C ARG A 194 0.66 1.05 18.62
N LEU A 195 0.70 1.03 17.28
CA LEU A 195 -0.41 1.48 16.44
C LEU A 195 -1.62 0.55 16.53
N VAL A 196 -1.40 -0.76 16.54
CA VAL A 196 -2.47 -1.74 16.79
C VAL A 196 -3.07 -1.51 18.17
N SER A 197 -2.24 -1.26 19.19
CA SER A 197 -2.73 -0.98 20.55
C SER A 197 -3.52 0.33 20.64
N ALA A 198 -3.13 1.37 19.89
CA ALA A 198 -3.76 2.69 19.94
C ALA A 198 -5.03 2.81 19.07
N HIS A 199 -5.07 2.11 17.94
CA HIS A 199 -6.10 2.30 16.91
C HIS A 199 -6.82 1.01 16.52
N GLY A 200 -6.21 -0.16 16.75
CA GLY A 200 -6.83 -1.44 16.45
C GLY A 200 -8.07 -1.67 17.30
N GLN A 201 -9.08 -2.30 16.70
CA GLN A 201 -10.32 -2.67 17.37
C GLN A 201 -10.50 -4.19 17.30
N PRO A 202 -11.06 -4.81 18.36
CA PRO A 202 -11.44 -6.21 18.31
C PRO A 202 -12.30 -6.50 17.08
N ASN A 203 -12.04 -7.61 16.40
CA ASN A 203 -12.75 -8.06 15.20
C ASN A 203 -12.66 -7.14 13.97
N CYS A 204 -11.91 -6.05 14.02
CA CYS A 204 -11.70 -5.16 12.88
C CYS A 204 -10.34 -5.42 12.22
N PRO A 205 -10.24 -5.34 10.89
CA PRO A 205 -8.98 -5.46 10.19
C PRO A 205 -8.08 -4.22 10.42
N PHE A 206 -6.79 -4.49 10.58
CA PHE A 206 -5.71 -3.53 10.64
C PHE A 206 -4.72 -3.83 9.51
N VAL A 207 -4.65 -2.94 8.54
CA VAL A 207 -3.79 -3.06 7.36
C VAL A 207 -2.62 -2.09 7.48
N VAL A 208 -1.41 -2.60 7.45
CA VAL A 208 -0.22 -1.78 7.18
C VAL A 208 0.01 -1.77 5.68
N MET A 209 0.11 -0.58 5.09
CA MET A 209 0.22 -0.41 3.65
C MET A 209 1.49 0.33 3.26
N ASN A 210 2.22 -0.22 2.28
CA ASN A 210 3.35 0.40 1.60
C ASN A 210 4.39 0.97 2.58
N ASN A 211 4.80 0.15 3.55
CA ASN A 211 5.82 0.55 4.49
C ASN A 211 7.18 0.60 3.78
N ALA A 212 7.82 1.77 3.83
CA ALA A 212 9.13 1.98 3.20
C ALA A 212 10.28 1.45 4.08
N TYR A 213 10.05 1.33 5.39
CA TYR A 213 11.07 1.01 6.39
C TYR A 213 11.00 -0.46 6.81
N SER A 214 11.76 -1.32 6.14
CA SER A 214 12.00 -2.68 6.64
C SER A 214 13.22 -2.68 7.55
N THR A 215 13.05 -3.12 8.79
CA THR A 215 14.17 -3.26 9.75
C THR A 215 14.96 -4.55 9.51
N SER A 216 14.39 -5.47 8.73
CA SER A 216 14.88 -6.83 8.55
C SER A 216 15.81 -7.01 7.36
N TYR A 217 15.84 -6.04 6.43
CA TYR A 217 16.42 -6.17 5.09
C TYR A 217 15.90 -7.40 4.30
N ASP A 218 14.80 -8.01 4.73
CA ASP A 218 14.23 -9.24 4.17
C ASP A 218 12.87 -8.98 3.49
N LEU A 219 12.12 -10.03 3.18
CA LEU A 219 10.75 -9.97 2.66
C LEU A 219 9.71 -9.84 3.78
N GLY A 220 8.81 -8.88 3.62
CA GLY A 220 7.71 -8.59 4.55
C GLY A 220 8.18 -8.15 5.94
N ASN A 221 7.31 -8.39 6.91
CA ASN A 221 7.51 -8.00 8.31
C ASN A 221 7.99 -9.18 9.19
N ARG A 222 8.51 -8.84 10.37
CA ARG A 222 8.86 -9.77 11.46
C ARG A 222 7.85 -9.77 12.61
N LYS A 223 6.75 -9.02 12.46
CA LYS A 223 5.71 -8.83 13.49
C LYS A 223 4.52 -9.78 13.35
N GLY A 224 4.59 -10.72 12.41
CA GLY A 224 3.53 -11.71 12.19
C GLY A 224 2.27 -11.14 11.54
N PHE A 225 2.34 -9.95 10.92
CA PHE A 225 1.29 -9.45 10.06
C PHE A 225 1.26 -10.31 8.80
N GLU A 226 0.08 -10.71 8.36
CA GLU A 226 -0.05 -11.55 7.17
C GLU A 226 0.23 -10.71 5.91
N GLU A 227 1.22 -11.08 5.09
CA GLU A 227 1.50 -10.38 3.83
C GLU A 227 0.46 -10.73 2.77
N VAL A 228 -0.67 -10.04 2.81
CA VAL A 228 -1.86 -10.35 2.03
C VAL A 228 -1.67 -10.08 0.54
N TYR A 229 -1.05 -8.97 0.20
CA TYR A 229 -0.68 -8.64 -1.17
C TYR A 229 0.72 -8.04 -1.14
N TYR A 230 1.65 -8.70 -1.83
CA TYR A 230 3.05 -8.34 -1.81
C TYR A 230 3.57 -8.28 -3.24
N LEU A 231 4.08 -7.13 -3.65
CA LEU A 231 4.73 -6.91 -4.93
C LEU A 231 5.99 -6.09 -4.66
N LYS A 232 7.14 -6.74 -4.68
CA LYS A 232 8.42 -6.09 -4.46
C LYS A 232 9.32 -6.29 -5.66
N ARG A 233 9.89 -5.19 -6.15
CA ARG A 233 10.91 -5.25 -7.18
C ARG A 233 12.23 -5.71 -6.56
N ILE A 234 12.94 -6.57 -7.26
CA ILE A 234 14.29 -7.02 -6.94
C ILE A 234 15.18 -6.86 -8.18
N SER A 235 16.48 -7.10 -8.04
CA SER A 235 17.37 -7.07 -9.20
C SER A 235 16.91 -8.08 -10.25
N ARG A 236 16.67 -7.61 -11.47
CA ARG A 236 16.23 -8.40 -12.64
C ARG A 236 14.85 -9.07 -12.51
N GLY A 237 14.02 -8.66 -11.56
CA GLY A 237 12.70 -9.28 -11.42
C GLY A 237 11.85 -8.81 -10.25
N PHE A 238 10.95 -9.67 -9.81
CA PHE A 238 9.95 -9.37 -8.79
C PHE A 238 9.73 -10.53 -7.83
N VAL A 239 9.31 -10.19 -6.62
CA VAL A 239 8.70 -11.09 -5.65
C VAL A 239 7.22 -10.73 -5.58
N PHE A 240 6.35 -11.70 -5.82
CA PHE A 240 4.90 -11.51 -5.80
C PHE A 240 4.21 -12.48 -4.84
N ARG A 241 3.14 -12.02 -4.21
CA ARG A 241 2.18 -12.83 -3.47
C ARG A 241 0.81 -12.17 -3.51
N SER A 242 -0.23 -12.99 -3.70
CA SER A 242 -1.63 -12.60 -3.51
C SER A 242 -2.35 -13.67 -2.71
N PHE A 243 -2.71 -13.37 -1.45
CA PHE A 243 -3.32 -14.32 -0.53
C PHE A 243 -4.62 -14.93 -1.10
N PRO A 244 -4.86 -16.25 -0.93
CA PRO A 244 -4.06 -17.26 -0.21
C PRO A 244 -2.98 -17.94 -1.08
N GLY A 245 -2.61 -17.34 -2.21
CA GLY A 245 -1.60 -17.86 -3.12
C GLY A 245 -0.20 -17.95 -2.49
N ASN A 246 0.62 -18.77 -3.15
CA ASN A 246 2.03 -18.94 -2.84
C ASN A 246 2.82 -17.66 -3.11
N TRP A 247 4.03 -17.60 -2.57
CA TRP A 247 5.03 -16.63 -2.98
C TRP A 247 5.62 -17.04 -4.33
N GLU A 248 5.85 -16.08 -5.21
CA GLU A 248 6.38 -16.31 -6.56
C GLU A 248 7.65 -15.47 -6.76
N ALA A 249 8.70 -16.12 -7.24
CA ALA A 249 9.90 -15.47 -7.76
C ALA A 249 9.74 -15.31 -9.26
N LEU A 250 9.79 -14.06 -9.75
CA LEU A 250 9.58 -13.74 -11.16
C LEU A 250 10.82 -13.10 -11.77
N LEU A 251 11.17 -13.54 -12.97
CA LEU A 251 12.21 -12.95 -13.82
C LEU A 251 11.59 -11.90 -14.75
N GLU A 252 12.15 -10.69 -14.76
CA GLU A 252 11.87 -9.66 -15.77
C GLU A 252 12.75 -9.95 -17.00
N LYS A 253 12.13 -10.17 -18.16
CA LYS A 253 12.81 -10.40 -19.43
C LYS A 253 13.17 -9.07 -20.10
N PRO A 254 14.13 -9.06 -21.06
CA PRO A 254 14.50 -7.85 -21.79
C PRO A 254 13.35 -7.18 -22.56
N ASP A 255 12.30 -7.94 -22.91
CA ASP A 255 11.09 -7.42 -23.56
C ASP A 255 10.08 -6.80 -22.58
N GLY A 256 10.40 -6.77 -21.29
CA GLY A 256 9.54 -6.26 -20.21
C GLY A 256 8.46 -7.24 -19.73
N SER A 257 8.40 -8.46 -20.29
CA SER A 257 7.51 -9.51 -19.80
C SER A 257 8.09 -10.19 -18.55
N VAL A 258 7.22 -10.87 -17.79
CA VAL A 258 7.60 -11.54 -16.54
C VAL A 258 7.32 -13.05 -16.62
N GLU A 259 8.23 -13.86 -16.10
CA GLU A 259 8.11 -15.32 -16.03
C GLU A 259 8.30 -15.79 -14.59
N VAL A 260 7.41 -16.67 -14.12
CA VAL A 260 7.55 -17.30 -12.80
C VAL A 260 8.65 -18.36 -12.86
N LEU A 261 9.72 -18.17 -12.10
CA LEU A 261 10.81 -19.14 -11.98
C LEU A 261 10.54 -20.21 -10.92
N LYS A 262 10.00 -19.80 -9.77
CA LYS A 262 9.75 -20.69 -8.64
C LYS A 262 8.59 -20.19 -7.79
N SER A 263 7.80 -21.13 -7.28
CA SER A 263 6.71 -20.89 -6.35
C SER A 263 7.04 -21.49 -4.99
N TYR A 264 6.78 -20.75 -3.91
CA TYR A 264 7.08 -21.12 -2.54
C TYR A 264 5.81 -21.11 -1.69
N LYS A 265 5.55 -22.23 -1.01
CA LYS A 265 4.41 -22.35 -0.09
C LYS A 265 4.58 -21.46 1.15
N THR A 266 5.82 -21.32 1.62
CA THR A 266 6.21 -20.49 2.76
C THR A 266 6.97 -19.26 2.27
N LYS A 267 7.04 -18.21 3.09
CA LYS A 267 7.78 -16.98 2.77
C LYS A 267 9.26 -17.32 2.56
N PRO A 268 9.82 -17.12 1.34
CA PRO A 268 11.25 -17.30 1.11
C PRO A 268 12.03 -16.10 1.69
N SER A 269 13.35 -16.23 1.75
CA SER A 269 14.20 -15.08 2.07
C SER A 269 14.45 -14.22 0.82
N LEU A 270 14.67 -12.91 1.01
CA LEU A 270 15.02 -11.99 -0.07
C LEU A 270 16.29 -12.47 -0.80
N ARG A 271 17.27 -12.97 -0.04
CA ARG A 271 18.53 -13.48 -0.57
C ARG A 271 18.31 -14.65 -1.51
N GLU A 272 17.56 -15.66 -1.08
CA GLU A 272 17.28 -16.85 -1.90
C GLU A 272 16.61 -16.46 -3.22
N VAL A 273 15.59 -15.60 -3.16
CA VAL A 273 14.86 -15.20 -4.38
C VAL A 273 15.74 -14.33 -5.29
N SER A 274 16.52 -13.42 -4.70
CA SER A 274 17.42 -12.54 -5.47
C SER A 274 18.54 -13.31 -6.16
N GLU A 275 19.15 -14.29 -5.48
CA GLU A 275 20.17 -15.17 -6.08
C GLU A 275 19.56 -15.96 -7.24
N LEU A 276 18.41 -16.62 -7.04
CA LEU A 276 17.73 -17.38 -8.08
C LEU A 276 17.42 -16.55 -9.34
N VAL A 277 16.78 -15.39 -9.15
CA VAL A 277 16.36 -14.53 -10.27
C VAL A 277 17.58 -13.93 -10.98
N ARG A 278 18.59 -13.53 -10.22
CA ARG A 278 19.83 -12.98 -10.77
C ARG A 278 20.58 -14.03 -11.59
N ASP A 279 20.81 -15.21 -11.04
CA ASP A 279 21.57 -16.27 -11.71
C ASP A 279 20.87 -16.73 -12.99
N GLU A 280 19.54 -16.87 -12.96
CA GLU A 280 18.78 -17.24 -14.14
C GLU A 280 18.80 -16.13 -15.21
N SER A 281 18.72 -14.86 -14.79
CA SER A 281 18.89 -13.72 -15.70
C SER A 281 20.28 -13.72 -16.35
N PHE A 282 21.35 -13.91 -15.58
CA PHE A 282 22.72 -13.93 -16.12
C PHE A 282 22.93 -15.11 -17.06
N LYS A 283 22.39 -16.29 -16.73
CA LYS A 283 22.47 -17.48 -17.58
C LYS A 283 21.77 -17.29 -18.92
N ARG A 284 20.59 -16.66 -18.94
CA ARG A 284 19.79 -16.50 -20.17
C ARG A 284 20.17 -15.29 -21.00
N TYR A 285 20.55 -14.19 -20.36
CA TYR A 285 20.68 -12.88 -21.00
C TYR A 285 22.03 -12.19 -20.76
N ALA A 286 22.94 -12.82 -20.03
CA ALA A 286 24.22 -12.24 -19.64
C ALA A 286 24.04 -10.84 -19.02
N ILE A 287 24.93 -9.89 -19.33
CA ILE A 287 24.88 -8.50 -18.86
C ILE A 287 23.74 -7.70 -19.55
N ASN A 288 23.21 -8.20 -20.67
CA ASN A 288 22.28 -7.45 -21.53
C ASN A 288 20.85 -7.30 -20.97
N ASN A 289 20.53 -7.89 -19.82
CA ASN A 289 19.25 -7.65 -19.14
C ASN A 289 19.30 -6.42 -18.21
N ASP A 290 20.27 -5.52 -18.39
CA ASP A 290 20.29 -4.28 -17.62
C ASP A 290 19.28 -3.34 -18.24
N ARG A 291 18.32 -2.90 -17.42
CA ARG A 291 17.25 -1.96 -17.82
C ARG A 291 17.80 -0.69 -18.48
N TRP A 292 19.09 -0.41 -18.29
CA TRP A 292 19.81 0.77 -18.74
C TRP A 292 20.44 0.67 -20.13
N MET A 293 20.35 -0.49 -20.81
CA MET A 293 21.04 -0.70 -22.10
C MET A 293 20.16 -0.50 -23.34
N SER A 294 18.83 -0.37 -23.21
CA SER A 294 17.97 -0.07 -24.35
C SER A 294 17.62 1.42 -24.38
N GLY A 295 18.29 2.16 -25.26
CA GLY A 295 17.97 3.54 -25.63
C GLY A 295 16.62 3.69 -26.35
N ARG A 296 15.55 3.14 -25.77
CA ARG A 296 14.16 3.33 -26.19
C ARG A 296 13.34 3.74 -24.97
N MET A 297 13.50 5.01 -24.59
CA MET A 297 12.40 5.82 -24.07
C MET A 297 11.70 6.50 -25.25
#